data_AF-A0A0M0G925-F1
#
_entry.id   AF-A0A0M0G925-F1
#
_cell.length_a   1.000
_cell.length_b   1.000
_cell.length_c   1.000
_cell.angle_alpha   90.00
_cell.angle_beta   90.00
_cell.angle_gamma   90.00
#
_symmetry.space_group_name_H-M   'P 1'
#
loop_
_entity.id
_entity.type
_entity.pdbx_description
1 polymer ?
#
loop_
_entity_poly.entity_id
_entity_poly.type
_entity_poly.pdbx_seq_one_letter_code
_entity_poly.pdbx_strand_id
1 'polypeptide(L)' 'MKDYPRIETRLVNAGKVTEIAGFLMAFTVPVIALYLDGREVLREARFIPMGKLRNDLKRIYEGVFEA' A
#
# COMPACT_ATOMS: atom_id res chain seq x y z
N MET A 1 -8.89 -7.59 -2.38
CA MET A 1 -8.57 -8.36 -1.17
C MET A 1 -9.05 -9.81 -1.18
N LYS A 2 -9.98 -10.25 -2.05
CA LYS A 2 -10.38 -11.68 -2.09
C LYS A 2 -9.20 -12.64 -2.25
N ASP A 3 -8.18 -12.23 -3.01
CA ASP A 3 -6.95 -13.02 -3.22
C ASP A 3 -5.91 -12.82 -2.10
N TYR A 4 -6.07 -11.81 -1.26
CA TYR A 4 -5.16 -11.45 -0.16
C TYR A 4 -5.96 -11.18 1.13
N PRO A 5 -6.65 -12.19 1.68
CA PRO A 5 -7.58 -12.00 2.80
C PRO A 5 -6.91 -11.48 4.07
N ARG A 6 -5.60 -11.71 4.24
CA ARG A 6 -4.82 -11.30 5.42
C ARG A 6 -4.27 -9.86 5.35
N ILE A 7 -4.38 -9.18 4.19
CA ILE A 7 -3.95 -7.78 4.06
C ILE A 7 -5.11 -6.88 4.46
N GLU A 8 -5.01 -6.10 5.52
CA GLU A 8 -6.03 -5.11 5.84
C GLU A 8 -5.90 -3.86 4.95
N THR A 9 -6.91 -3.58 4.12
CA THR A 9 -6.94 -2.34 3.33
C THR A 9 -7.69 -1.23 4.04
N ARG A 10 -7.17 -0.01 3.94
CA ARG A 10 -7.84 1.23 4.33
C ARG A 10 -7.72 2.24 3.20
N LEU A 11 -8.77 3.03 3.01
CA LEU A 11 -8.78 4.14 2.06
C LEU A 11 -8.91 5.44 2.85
N VAL A 12 -8.00 6.37 2.61
CA VAL A 12 -8.02 7.67 3.26
C VAL A 12 -8.03 8.75 2.20
N ASN A 13 -8.92 9.74 2.35
CA ASN A 13 -8.90 10.93 1.54
C ASN A 13 -7.94 11.95 2.18
N ALA A 14 -6.74 12.07 1.61
CA ALA A 14 -5.70 12.99 2.07
C ALA A 14 -6.13 14.48 2.03
N GLY A 15 -7.12 14.84 1.21
CA GLY A 15 -7.68 16.19 1.18
C GLY A 15 -8.64 16.49 2.34
N LYS A 16 -9.23 15.46 2.97
CA LYS A 16 -10.05 15.60 4.17
C LYS A 16 -9.23 15.49 5.46
N VAL A 17 -8.16 14.71 5.43
CA VAL A 17 -7.27 14.47 6.57
C VAL A 17 -5.86 14.89 6.18
N THR A 18 -5.60 16.20 6.21
CA THR A 18 -4.33 16.79 5.75
C THR A 18 -3.13 16.37 6.58
N GLU A 19 -3.31 16.07 7.87
CA GLU A 19 -2.23 15.56 8.73
C GLU A 19 -1.63 14.25 8.19
N ILE A 20 -2.47 13.36 7.64
CA ILE A 20 -1.98 12.09 7.08
C ILE A 20 -1.21 12.29 5.77
N ALA A 21 -1.51 13.36 5.03
CA ALA A 21 -0.79 13.71 3.82
C ALA A 21 0.66 14.11 4.15
N GLY A 22 0.86 14.88 5.22
CA GLY A 22 2.17 15.24 5.74
C GLY A 22 2.90 14.02 6.32
N PHE A 23 2.24 13.26 7.20
CA PHE A 23 2.83 12.09 7.85
C PHE A 23 3.30 11.02 6.85
N LEU A 24 2.47 10.70 5.85
CA LEU A 24 2.80 9.70 4.83
C LEU A 24 3.56 10.30 3.63
N MET A 25 3.91 11.58 3.66
CA MET A 25 4.47 12.31 2.51
C MET A 25 3.64 12.12 1.21
N ALA A 26 2.33 12.00 1.35
CA ALA A 26 1.39 11.69 0.27
C ALA A 26 0.84 12.98 -0.37
N PHE A 27 1.72 13.78 -0.96
CA PHE A 27 1.38 15.09 -1.54
C PHE A 27 0.78 15.03 -2.95
N THR A 28 0.80 13.86 -3.58
CA THR A 28 0.27 13.66 -4.93
C THR A 28 -0.54 12.39 -4.98
N VAL A 29 -1.74 12.45 -5.57
CA VAL A 29 -2.63 11.29 -5.70
C VAL A 29 -2.45 10.59 -7.05
N PRO A 30 -2.72 9.27 -7.14
CA PRO A 30 -2.95 8.32 -6.04
C PRO A 30 -1.64 7.88 -5.35
N VAL A 31 -1.73 7.47 -4.07
CA VAL A 31 -0.65 6.82 -3.32
C VAL A 31 -1.16 5.50 -2.76
N ILE A 32 -0.38 4.43 -2.92
CA ILE A 32 -0.57 3.15 -2.26
C ILE A 32 0.68 2.88 -1.42
N ALA A 33 0.48 2.59 -0.14
CA ALA A 33 1.54 2.17 0.77
C ALA A 33 1.10 0.89 1.48
N LEU A 34 2.00 -0.08 1.56
CA LEU A 34 1.82 -1.32 2.31
C LEU A 34 2.81 -1.35 3.46
N TYR A 35 2.29 -1.67 4.64
CA TYR A 35 3.06 -1.81 5.86
C TYR A 35 3.02 -3.26 6.35
N LEU A 36 4.15 -3.73 6.86
CA LEU A 36 4.31 -5.00 7.55
C LEU A 36 5.04 -4.70 8.87
N ASP A 37 4.45 -5.07 10.01
CA ASP A 37 5.00 -4.82 11.35
C ASP A 37 5.49 -3.38 11.58
N GLY A 38 4.69 -2.41 11.10
CA GLY A 38 4.99 -0.98 11.21
C GLY A 38 6.08 -0.46 10.25
N ARG A 39 6.69 -1.33 9.42
CA ARG A 39 7.63 -0.93 8.38
C ARG A 39 6.96 -0.87 7.03
N GLU A 40 7.25 0.19 6.28
CA GLU A 40 6.79 0.31 4.91
C GLU A 40 7.60 -0.64 4.00
N VAL A 41 6.90 -1.53 3.30
CA VAL A 41 7.53 -2.55 2.44
C VAL A 41 7.25 -2.34 0.95
N LEU A 42 6.22 -1.55 0.63
CA LEU A 42 5.89 -1.18 -0.74
C LEU A 42 5.24 0.20 -0.75
N ARG A 43 5.65 1.05 -1.70
CA ARG A 43 5.03 2.34 -1.98
C ARG A 43 5.00 2.58 -3.48
N GLU A 44 3.83 2.98 -3.98
CA GLU A 44 3.63 3.43 -5.35
C GLU A 44 2.89 4.77 -5.32
N ALA A 45 3.32 5.73 -6.14
CA ALA A 45 2.74 7.08 -6.15
C ALA A 45 2.65 7.61 -7.58
N ARG A 46 1.59 8.40 -7.86
CA ARG A 46 1.28 9.06 -9.14
C ARG A 46 0.98 8.09 -10.29
N PHE A 47 1.92 7.23 -10.64
CA PHE A 47 1.80 6.24 -11.69
C PHE A 47 1.98 4.86 -11.09
N ILE A 48 0.93 4.05 -11.10
CA ILE A 48 0.91 2.74 -10.43
C ILE A 48 0.80 1.66 -11.52
N PRO A 49 1.92 1.02 -11.92
CA PRO A 49 1.87 -0.06 -12.89
C PRO A 49 1.20 -1.27 -12.25
N MET A 50 -0.06 -1.53 -12.61
CA MET A 50 -0.88 -2.58 -11.97
C MET A 50 -0.24 -3.98 -12.06
N GLY A 51 0.49 -4.29 -13.13
CA GLY A 51 1.23 -5.56 -13.26
C GLY A 51 2.34 -5.69 -12.22
N LYS A 52 3.17 -4.65 -12.06
CA LYS A 52 4.23 -4.61 -11.04
C LYS A 52 3.65 -4.69 -9.64
N LEU A 53 2.64 -3.86 -9.35
CA LEU A 53 1.96 -3.86 -8.06
C LEU A 53 1.42 -5.26 -7.70
N ARG A 54 0.77 -5.96 -8.63
CA ARG A 54 0.26 -7.31 -8.38
C ARG A 54 1.37 -8.31 -8.09
N ASN A 55 2.47 -8.27 -8.84
CA ASN A 55 3.60 -9.16 -8.64
C ASN A 55 4.29 -8.90 -7.29
N ASP A 56 4.50 -7.63 -6.94
CA ASP A 56 5.12 -7.25 -5.67
C ASP A 56 4.23 -7.66 -4.48
N LEU A 57 2.92 -7.41 -4.56
CA LEU A 57 1.94 -7.84 -3.55
C LEU A 57 1.93 -9.36 -3.38
N LYS A 58 1.94 -10.11 -4.49
CA LYS A 58 1.98 -11.57 -4.47
C LYS A 58 3.24 -12.07 -3.75
N ARG A 59 4.41 -11.57 -4.14
CA ARG A 59 5.69 -11.97 -3.55
C ARG A 59 5.76 -11.66 -2.05
N ILE A 60 5.30 -10.47 -1.64
CA ILE A 60 5.28 -10.08 -0.23
C ILE A 60 4.31 -10.97 0.56
N TYR A 61 3.11 -11.19 0.02
CA TYR A 61 2.09 -12.01 0.69
C TYR A 61 2.56 -13.45 0.88
N GLU A 62 3.03 -14.12 -0.18
CA GLU A 62 3.55 -15.48 -0.12
C GLU A 62 4.73 -15.58 0.88
N GLY A 63 5.67 -14.63 0.82
CA GLY A 63 6.85 -14.62 1.69
C GLY A 63 6.55 -14.40 3.18
N VAL A 64 5.41 -13.80 3.54
CA VAL A 64 5.02 -13.57 4.95
C VAL A 64 4.14 -14.71 5.48
N PHE A 65 3.32 -15.31 4.61
CA PHE A 65 2.15 -16.06 5.03
C PHE A 65 2.06 -17.49 4.50
N GLU A 66 2.91 -17.87 3.55
CA GLU A 66 3.01 -19.21 2.97
C GLU A 66 4.41 -19.83 3.17
N ALA A 67 5.23 -19.20 4.01
CA ALA A 67 6.55 -19.68 4.43
C ALA A 67 6.48 -20.61 5.66
#